data_AF-A0A7S1ZIP2-F1
#
_entry.id   AF-A0A7S1ZIP2-F1
#
_cell.length_a   1.000
_cell.length_b   1.000
_cell.length_c   1.000
_cell.angle_alpha   90.00
_cell.angle_beta   90.00
_cell.angle_gamma   90.00
#
_symmetry.space_group_name_H-M   'P 1'
#
loop_
_entity.id
_entity.type
_entity.pdbx_description
1 polymer ?
#
loop_
_entity_poly.entity_id
_entity_poly.type
_entity_poly.pdbx_seq_one_letter_code
_entity_poly.pdbx_strand_id
1 'polypeptide(L)'
;LVFWLMMFFGIVGMIAYANDPDGYDLGEKWAFLAFFDLLAPLRTGWHVLVLVMVTALAASSMDSLQNALACVFSNDLVRCGRNPVWITRALVVVINIPAIVLSTRGYNVISLFLVADLVCATSVLPLFLGLQTRDRGTFLVAPTELGAVVGCGAGGAPRV
;
A
#
# COMPACT_ATOMS: atom_id res chain seq x y z
N LEU A 1 -2.95 15.97 10.40
CA LEU A 1 -4.01 15.34 9.57
C LEU A 1 -4.46 14.00 10.16
N VAL A 2 -3.53 13.08 10.48
CA VAL A 2 -3.87 11.77 11.07
C VAL A 2 -4.74 11.86 12.32
N PHE A 3 -4.42 12.78 13.25
CA PHE A 3 -5.23 13.01 14.45
C PHE A 3 -6.69 13.32 14.12
N TRP A 4 -6.95 14.29 13.23
CA TRP A 4 -8.30 14.69 12.84
C TRP A 4 -9.07 13.57 12.15
N LEU A 5 -8.40 12.80 11.30
CA LEU A 5 -9.01 11.67 10.60
C LEU A 5 -9.38 10.54 11.57
N MET A 6 -8.48 10.19 12.51
CA MET A 6 -8.76 9.17 13.52
C MET A 6 -9.85 9.60 14.50
N MET A 7 -9.90 10.89 14.86
CA MET A 7 -10.99 11.45 15.65
C MET A 7 -12.33 11.33 14.93
N PHE A 8 -12.37 11.66 13.64
CA PHE A 8 -13.59 11.53 12.82
C PHE A 8 -14.09 10.09 12.73
N PHE A 9 -13.22 9.13 12.36
CA PHE A 9 -13.60 7.71 12.30
C PHE A 9 -13.98 7.15 13.68
N GLY A 10 -13.31 7.61 14.74
CA GLY A 10 -13.66 7.24 16.12
C GLY A 10 -15.06 7.70 16.52
N ILE A 11 -15.43 8.96 16.22
CA ILE A 11 -16.77 9.49 16.49
C ILE A 11 -17.83 8.73 15.68
N VAL A 12 -17.57 8.47 14.39
CA VAL A 12 -18.48 7.68 13.53
C VAL A 12 -18.68 6.27 14.09
N GLY A 13 -17.62 5.60 14.56
CA GLY A 13 -17.72 4.29 15.19
C GLY A 13 -18.59 4.30 16.44
N MET A 14 -18.44 5.32 17.29
CA MET A 14 -19.27 5.48 18.50
C MET A 14 -20.74 5.76 18.15
N ILE A 15 -21.03 6.50 17.07
CA ILE A 15 -22.40 6.74 16.59
C ILE A 15 -23.03 5.46 16.03
N ALA A 16 -22.25 4.59 15.38
CA ALA A 16 -22.74 3.30 14.89
C ALA A 16 -23.17 2.40 16.06
N TYR A 17 -22.31 2.32 17.09
CA TYR A 17 -22.59 1.60 18.32
C TYR A 17 -23.84 2.12 19.03
N ALA A 18 -24.04 3.45 19.06
CA ALA A 18 -25.21 4.05 19.68
C ALA A 18 -26.54 3.77 18.94
N ASN A 19 -26.51 3.48 17.63
CA ASN A 19 -27.73 3.18 16.86
C ASN A 19 -28.20 1.73 17.07
N ASP A 20 -27.29 0.76 17.16
CA ASP A 20 -27.62 -0.67 17.35
C ASP A 20 -26.71 -1.32 18.42
N PRO A 21 -26.88 -1.00 19.73
CA PRO A 21 -25.99 -1.51 20.78
C PRO A 21 -25.99 -3.04 20.88
N ASP A 22 -27.15 -3.67 20.71
CA ASP A 22 -27.31 -5.13 20.84
C ASP A 22 -26.50 -5.90 19.77
N GLY A 23 -26.46 -5.40 18.52
CA GLY A 23 -25.78 -6.08 17.41
C GLY A 23 -24.24 -6.08 17.52
N TYR A 24 -23.66 -5.11 18.23
CA TYR A 24 -22.21 -5.06 18.49
C TYR A 24 -21.82 -5.86 19.74
N ASP A 25 -22.65 -5.87 20.79
CA ASP A 25 -22.39 -6.65 22.02
C ASP A 25 -22.59 -8.16 21.82
N LEU A 26 -23.52 -8.56 20.94
CA LEU A 26 -23.74 -9.97 20.56
C LEU A 26 -22.67 -10.50 19.58
N GLY A 27 -21.78 -9.64 19.08
CA GLY A 27 -20.70 -10.02 18.16
C GLY A 27 -21.13 -10.33 16.73
N GLU A 28 -22.36 -9.98 16.34
CA GLU A 28 -22.86 -10.18 14.98
C GLU A 28 -22.31 -9.12 13.99
N LYS A 29 -22.02 -7.91 14.47
CA LYS A 29 -21.48 -6.80 13.67
C LYS A 29 -20.03 -6.48 14.04
N TRP A 30 -19.21 -6.29 13.01
CA TRP A 30 -17.78 -5.97 13.17
C TRP A 30 -17.53 -4.46 13.21
N ALA A 31 -16.73 -3.99 14.17
CA ALA A 31 -16.44 -2.56 14.36
C ALA A 31 -15.81 -1.87 13.14
N PHE A 32 -15.03 -2.58 12.32
CA PHE A 32 -14.40 -2.00 11.12
C PHE A 32 -15.39 -1.74 9.97
N LEU A 33 -16.60 -2.30 10.03
CA LEU A 33 -17.70 -2.06 9.09
C LEU A 33 -18.69 -1.00 9.57
N ALA A 34 -18.46 -0.38 10.73
CA ALA A 34 -19.37 0.57 11.38
C ALA A 34 -19.84 1.72 10.47
N PHE A 35 -18.96 2.24 9.61
CA PHE A 35 -19.33 3.28 8.65
C PHE A 35 -20.31 2.77 7.58
N PHE A 36 -20.13 1.55 7.09
CA PHE A 36 -21.05 0.94 6.11
C PHE A 36 -22.39 0.57 6.74
N ASP A 37 -22.37 0.16 8.02
CA ASP A 37 -23.57 -0.13 8.80
C ASP A 37 -24.43 1.14 9.01
N LEU A 38 -23.78 2.26 9.36
CA LEU A 38 -24.41 3.58 9.41
C LEU A 38 -24.96 4.03 8.06
N LEU A 39 -24.34 3.61 6.96
CA LEU A 39 -24.77 3.95 5.61
C LEU A 39 -25.95 3.08 5.16
N ALA A 40 -26.06 1.84 5.62
CA ALA A 40 -27.08 0.86 5.21
C ALA A 40 -28.54 1.36 5.29
N PRO A 41 -28.98 2.12 6.32
CA PRO A 41 -30.34 2.65 6.37
C PRO A 41 -30.56 3.92 5.50
N LEU A 42 -29.54 4.49 4.86
CA LEU A 42 -29.69 5.69 4.06
C LEU A 42 -30.29 5.41 2.66
N ARG A 43 -30.86 6.44 2.05
CA ARG A 43 -31.45 6.37 0.70
C ARG A 43 -30.40 5.97 -0.34
N THR A 44 -30.79 5.15 -1.32
CA THR A 44 -29.92 4.54 -2.35
C THR A 44 -28.97 5.52 -3.07
N GLY A 45 -29.37 6.78 -3.25
CA GLY A 45 -28.51 7.81 -3.85
C GLY A 45 -27.22 8.09 -3.07
N TRP A 46 -27.25 8.02 -1.74
CA TRP A 46 -26.07 8.24 -0.90
C TRP A 46 -25.05 7.10 -1.01
N HIS A 47 -25.51 5.85 -1.16
CA HIS A 47 -24.63 4.71 -1.36
C HIS A 47 -23.79 4.85 -2.63
N VAL A 48 -24.44 5.20 -3.75
CA VAL A 48 -23.74 5.36 -5.04
C VAL A 48 -22.72 6.49 -4.95
N LEU A 49 -23.08 7.62 -4.33
CA LEU A 49 -22.18 8.75 -4.16
C LEU A 49 -20.93 8.37 -3.34
N VAL A 50 -21.12 7.70 -2.19
CA VAL A 50 -20.00 7.28 -1.34
C VAL A 50 -19.11 6.28 -2.08
N LEU A 51 -19.69 5.32 -2.81
CA LEU A 51 -18.94 4.33 -3.56
C LEU A 51 -18.10 4.96 -4.67
N VAL A 52 -18.67 5.91 -5.43
CA VAL A 52 -17.92 6.68 -6.44
C VAL A 52 -16.79 7.48 -5.79
N MET A 53 -17.04 8.10 -4.63
CA MET A 53 -16.01 8.92 -3.98
C MET A 53 -14.87 8.08 -3.41
N VAL A 54 -15.17 6.96 -2.76
CA VAL A 54 -14.15 6.02 -2.24
C VAL A 54 -13.33 5.42 -3.38
N THR A 55 -13.97 5.03 -4.48
CA THR A 55 -13.27 4.43 -5.62
C THR A 55 -12.41 5.46 -6.35
N ALA A 56 -12.88 6.70 -6.53
CA ALA A 56 -12.09 7.79 -7.10
C ALA A 56 -10.87 8.13 -6.23
N LEU A 57 -11.03 8.17 -4.90
CA LEU A 57 -9.95 8.41 -3.96
C LEU A 57 -8.89 7.30 -4.00
N ALA A 58 -9.32 6.03 -4.03
CA ALA A 58 -8.42 4.88 -4.17
C ALA A 58 -7.69 4.91 -5.53
N ALA A 59 -8.40 5.21 -6.62
CA ALA A 59 -7.83 5.31 -7.96
C ALA A 59 -6.76 6.41 -8.05
N SER A 60 -7.00 7.58 -7.45
CA SER A 60 -6.04 8.70 -7.43
C SER A 60 -4.76 8.35 -6.65
N SER A 61 -4.88 7.59 -5.55
CA SER A 61 -3.72 7.12 -4.78
C SER A 61 -2.90 6.10 -5.56
N MET A 62 -3.58 5.18 -6.26
CA MET A 62 -2.91 4.21 -7.15
C MET A 62 -2.24 4.87 -8.34
N ASP A 63 -2.85 5.89 -8.95
CA ASP A 63 -2.26 6.67 -10.04
C ASP A 63 -0.96 7.36 -9.60
N SER A 64 -0.98 7.98 -8.42
CA SER A 64 0.22 8.60 -7.82
C SER A 64 1.34 7.57 -7.58
N LEU A 65 1.00 6.36 -7.11
CA LEU A 65 1.97 5.27 -6.90
C LEU A 65 2.55 4.77 -8.22
N GLN A 66 1.70 4.55 -9.22
CA GLN A 66 2.14 4.09 -10.55
C GLN A 66 3.04 5.11 -11.22
N ASN A 67 2.73 6.41 -11.09
CA ASN A 67 3.58 7.49 -11.58
C ASN A 67 4.93 7.54 -10.86
N ALA A 68 4.94 7.35 -9.53
CA ALA A 68 6.19 7.29 -8.75
C ALA A 68 7.09 6.13 -9.21
N LEU A 69 6.52 4.93 -9.40
CA LEU A 69 7.25 3.77 -9.94
C LEU A 69 7.76 4.08 -11.36
N ALA A 70 6.90 4.61 -12.22
CA ALA A 70 7.26 4.94 -13.60
C ALA A 70 8.48 5.87 -13.69
N CYS A 71 8.58 6.87 -12.81
CA CYS A 71 9.72 7.77 -12.73
C CYS A 71 11.02 7.06 -12.33
N VAL A 72 10.98 6.17 -11.33
CA VAL A 72 12.16 5.40 -10.88
C VAL A 72 12.66 4.50 -12.01
N PHE A 73 11.76 3.72 -12.61
CA PHE A 73 12.13 2.82 -13.71
C PHE A 73 12.60 3.57 -14.96
N SER A 74 12.00 4.73 -15.28
CA SER A 74 12.46 5.55 -16.40
C SER A 74 13.90 6.03 -16.18
N ASN A 75 14.29 6.38 -14.96
CA ASN A 75 15.66 6.81 -14.65
C ASN A 75 16.68 5.65 -14.83
N ASP A 76 16.30 4.44 -14.41
CA ASP A 76 17.14 3.25 -14.59
C ASP A 76 17.25 2.81 -16.06
N LEU A 77 16.17 2.94 -16.84
CA LEU A 77 16.18 2.58 -18.25
C LEU A 77 16.98 3.54 -19.13
N VAL A 78 16.99 4.82 -18.79
CA VAL A 78 17.84 5.83 -19.46
C VAL A 78 19.33 5.49 -19.26
N ARG A 79 19.70 4.97 -18.08
CA ARG A 79 21.07 4.48 -17.82
C ARG A 79 21.44 3.25 -18.66
N CYS A 80 20.47 2.38 -18.99
CA CYS A 80 20.68 1.20 -19.83
C CYS A 80 20.50 1.44 -21.35
N GLY A 81 20.24 2.67 -21.80
CA GLY A 81 20.18 3.03 -23.23
C GLY A 81 18.99 2.44 -24.00
N ARG A 82 17.92 2.02 -23.32
CA ARG A 82 16.73 1.39 -23.92
C ARG A 82 15.59 2.40 -24.04
N ASN A 83 14.67 2.20 -25.00
CA ASN A 83 13.54 3.11 -25.24
C ASN A 83 12.59 3.14 -24.02
N PRO A 84 12.56 4.24 -23.24
CA PRO A 84 12.01 4.22 -21.88
C PRO A 84 10.47 4.12 -21.84
N VAL A 85 9.79 4.70 -22.83
CA VAL A 85 8.33 4.87 -22.79
C VAL A 85 7.56 3.55 -22.86
N TRP A 86 7.98 2.64 -23.74
CA TRP A 86 7.29 1.36 -23.94
C TRP A 86 7.45 0.40 -22.76
N ILE A 87 8.64 0.38 -22.15
CA ILE A 87 8.95 -0.55 -21.07
C ILE A 87 8.31 -0.09 -19.77
N THR A 88 8.31 1.21 -19.48
CA THR A 88 7.60 1.76 -18.32
C THR A 88 6.09 1.48 -18.40
N ARG A 89 5.49 1.59 -19.61
CA ARG A 89 4.08 1.28 -19.81
C ARG A 89 3.77 -0.21 -19.66
N ALA A 90 4.63 -1.08 -20.18
CA ALA A 90 4.52 -2.52 -20.01
C ALA A 90 4.61 -2.92 -18.53
N LEU A 91 5.50 -2.27 -17.76
CA LEU A 91 5.66 -2.52 -16.33
C LEU A 91 4.41 -2.17 -15.51
N VAL A 92 3.77 -1.03 -15.80
CA VAL A 92 2.51 -0.65 -15.14
C VAL A 92 1.44 -1.72 -15.35
N VAL A 93 1.34 -2.25 -16.58
CA VAL A 93 0.42 -3.36 -16.88
C VAL A 93 0.78 -4.61 -16.08
N VAL A 94 2.07 -4.97 -16.03
CA VAL A 94 2.57 -6.14 -15.28
C VAL A 94 2.26 -6.03 -13.78
N ILE A 95 2.33 -4.83 -13.19
CA ILE A 95 2.02 -4.60 -11.77
C ILE A 95 0.50 -4.67 -11.51
N ASN A 96 -0.34 -4.28 -12.47
CA ASN A 96 -1.79 -4.28 -12.30
C ASN A 96 -2.39 -5.70 -12.31
N ILE A 97 -1.86 -6.60 -13.15
CA ILE A 97 -2.31 -7.99 -13.24
C ILE A 97 -2.37 -8.71 -11.88
N PRO A 98 -1.27 -8.79 -11.08
CA PRO A 98 -1.30 -9.47 -9.79
C PRO A 98 -2.25 -8.78 -8.81
N ALA A 99 -2.43 -7.46 -8.87
CA ALA A 99 -3.38 -6.74 -8.01
C ALA A 99 -4.83 -7.17 -8.28
N ILE A 100 -5.22 -7.33 -9.55
CA ILE A 100 -6.55 -7.85 -9.93
C ILE A 100 -6.72 -9.29 -9.43
N VAL A 101 -5.71 -10.14 -9.63
CA VAL A 101 -5.76 -11.54 -9.17
C VAL A 101 -5.91 -11.58 -7.64
N LEU A 102 -5.16 -10.79 -6.89
CA LEU A 102 -5.24 -10.76 -5.43
C LEU A 102 -6.62 -10.30 -4.93
N SER A 103 -7.23 -9.31 -5.60
CA SER A 103 -8.57 -8.82 -5.27
C SER A 103 -9.64 -9.90 -5.42
N THR A 104 -9.53 -10.78 -6.42
CA THR A 104 -10.51 -11.87 -6.62
C THR A 104 -10.41 -13.01 -5.60
N ARG A 105 -9.34 -13.09 -4.80
CA ARG A 105 -9.13 -14.17 -3.83
C ARG A 105 -9.81 -13.94 -2.48
N GLY A 106 -10.44 -12.78 -2.27
CA GLY A 106 -11.23 -12.51 -1.06
C GLY A 106 -10.41 -12.49 0.23
N TYR A 107 -9.14 -12.09 0.17
CA TYR A 107 -8.30 -11.99 1.36
C TYR A 107 -8.82 -10.95 2.35
N ASN A 108 -8.60 -11.21 3.63
CA ASN A 108 -8.99 -10.30 4.69
C ASN A 108 -8.15 -9.02 4.65
N VAL A 109 -8.80 -7.85 4.65
CA VAL A 109 -8.14 -6.55 4.47
C VAL A 109 -7.14 -6.25 5.60
N ILE A 110 -7.44 -6.70 6.83
CA ILE A 110 -6.57 -6.52 8.00
C ILE A 110 -5.26 -7.28 7.81
N SER A 111 -5.31 -8.51 7.30
CA SER A 111 -4.13 -9.30 7.02
C SER A 111 -3.29 -8.69 5.90
N LEU A 112 -3.92 -8.21 4.82
CA LEU A 112 -3.21 -7.49 3.75
C LEU A 112 -2.51 -6.23 4.27
N PHE A 113 -3.20 -5.46 5.10
CA PHE A 113 -2.67 -4.24 5.69
C PHE A 113 -1.50 -4.53 6.65
N LEU A 114 -1.63 -5.55 7.50
CA LEU A 114 -0.58 -5.95 8.43
C LEU A 114 0.67 -6.47 7.70
N VAL A 115 0.49 -7.24 6.63
CA VAL A 115 1.62 -7.68 5.78
C VAL A 115 2.30 -6.47 5.12
N ALA A 116 1.53 -5.52 4.60
CA ALA A 116 2.07 -4.31 3.99
C ALA A 116 2.88 -3.47 5.01
N ASP A 117 2.38 -3.32 6.23
CA ASP A 117 3.07 -2.59 7.31
C ASP A 117 4.36 -3.29 7.74
N LEU A 118 4.34 -4.62 7.85
CA LEU A 118 5.52 -5.41 8.20
C LEU A 118 6.60 -5.37 7.10
N VAL A 119 6.21 -5.38 5.82
CA VAL A 119 7.13 -5.16 4.70
C VAL A 119 7.70 -3.74 4.74
N CYS A 120 6.89 -2.73 5.04
CA CYS A 120 7.37 -1.36 5.22
C CYS A 120 8.40 -1.27 6.35
N ALA A 121 8.08 -1.81 7.54
CA ALA A 121 8.97 -1.82 8.70
C ALA A 121 10.31 -2.52 8.42
N THR A 122 10.30 -3.64 7.71
CA THR A 122 11.53 -4.37 7.32
C THR A 122 12.34 -3.63 6.25
N SER A 123 11.69 -2.85 5.37
CA SER A 123 12.35 -2.04 4.33
C SER A 123 12.97 -0.73 4.85
N VAL A 124 12.48 -0.19 5.97
CA VAL A 124 12.98 1.08 6.53
C VAL A 124 14.44 0.95 7.01
N LEU A 125 14.82 -0.19 7.58
CA LEU A 125 16.20 -0.44 8.03
C LEU A 125 17.23 -0.35 6.89
N PRO A 126 17.12 -1.12 5.78
CA PRO A 126 18.06 -1.02 4.67
C PRO A 126 18.02 0.35 3.99
N LEU A 127 16.89 1.05 3.97
CA LEU A 127 16.81 2.43 3.49
C LEU A 127 17.71 3.37 4.31
N PHE A 128 17.65 3.30 5.66
CA PHE A 128 18.53 4.10 6.51
C PHE A 128 20.01 3.74 6.36
N LEU A 129 20.34 2.45 6.24
CA LEU A 129 21.72 2.00 5.99
C LEU A 129 22.25 2.47 4.64
N GLY A 130 21.41 2.47 3.59
CA GLY A 130 21.77 2.93 2.24
C GLY A 130 22.00 4.45 2.15
N LEU A 131 21.35 5.24 3.01
CA LEU A 131 21.61 6.68 3.13
C LEU A 131 22.92 7.00 3.86
N GLN A 132 23.50 6.04 4.58
CA GLN A 132 24.74 6.23 5.32
C GLN A 132 25.97 6.03 4.41
N THR A 133 26.41 7.10 3.75
CA THR A 133 27.57 7.14 2.84
C THR A 133 28.94 7.09 3.53
N ARG A 134 29.01 6.94 4.87
CA ARG A 134 30.24 7.08 5.65
C ARG A 134 30.61 5.78 6.33
N ASP A 135 31.70 5.19 5.84
CA ASP A 135 32.34 3.99 6.38
C ASP A 135 32.81 4.25 7.82
N ARG A 136 32.33 3.45 8.78
CA ARG A 136 32.75 3.50 10.18
C ARG A 136 33.26 2.12 10.61
N GLY A 137 34.48 1.82 10.16
CA GLY A 137 35.37 0.81 10.74
C GLY A 137 35.19 -0.61 10.21
N THR A 138 36.24 -1.42 10.39
CA THR A 138 36.47 -2.78 9.87
C THR A 138 35.40 -3.84 10.24
N PHE A 139 34.41 -3.47 11.06
CA PHE A 139 33.30 -4.33 11.49
C PHE A 139 32.01 -4.10 10.68
N LEU A 140 31.87 -2.93 10.06
CA LEU A 140 30.78 -2.62 9.13
C LEU A 140 31.36 -2.50 7.73
N VAL A 141 31.72 -3.64 7.14
CA VAL A 141 31.98 -3.77 5.70
C VAL A 141 30.79 -3.13 4.97
N ALA A 142 31.09 -2.27 3.99
CA ALA A 142 30.15 -1.37 3.35
C ALA A 142 28.76 -2.02 3.13
N PRO A 143 27.66 -1.37 3.56
CA PRO A 143 26.29 -1.89 3.39
C PRO A 143 25.90 -2.13 1.93
N THR A 144 26.73 -1.72 0.97
CA THR A 144 26.65 -2.09 -0.45
C THR A 144 26.85 -3.59 -0.69
N GLU A 145 27.69 -4.29 0.08
CA GLU A 145 27.93 -5.73 -0.13
C GLU A 145 26.82 -6.59 0.49
N LEU A 146 26.33 -6.24 1.69
CA LEU A 146 25.20 -6.94 2.31
C LEU A 146 23.87 -6.60 1.62
N GLY A 147 23.71 -5.35 1.15
CA GLY A 147 22.62 -4.93 0.28
C GLY A 147 22.68 -5.59 -1.11
N ALA A 148 23.88 -5.78 -1.68
CA ALA A 148 24.07 -6.54 -2.92
C ALA A 148 23.84 -8.04 -2.74
N VAL A 149 24.19 -8.65 -1.60
CA VAL A 149 23.92 -10.07 -1.32
C VAL A 149 22.43 -10.33 -1.10
N VAL A 150 21.73 -9.45 -0.37
CA VAL A 150 20.27 -9.53 -0.20
C VAL A 150 19.56 -9.20 -1.53
N GLY A 151 20.07 -8.25 -2.31
CA GLY A 151 19.58 -7.91 -3.65
C GLY A 151 19.81 -9.01 -4.70
N CYS A 152 20.99 -9.63 -4.73
CA CYS A 152 21.32 -10.76 -5.61
C CYS A 152 20.62 -12.06 -5.21
N GLY A 153 20.18 -12.19 -3.95
CA GLY A 153 19.34 -13.30 -3.50
C GLY A 153 17.88 -13.18 -3.96
N ALA A 154 17.39 -11.95 -4.17
CA ALA A 154 16.02 -11.68 -4.63
C ALA A 154 15.90 -11.47 -6.15
N GLY A 155 16.97 -11.03 -6.82
CA GLY A 155 17.03 -10.86 -8.27
C GLY A 155 17.96 -11.89 -8.91
N GLY A 156 17.39 -12.97 -9.44
CA GLY A 156 18.12 -13.88 -10.31
C GLY A 156 18.79 -13.13 -11.47
N ALA A 157 20.12 -13.25 -11.52
CA ALA A 157 21.11 -12.95 -12.57
C ALA A 157 20.59 -12.97 -14.05
N PRO A 158 21.27 -12.35 -15.04
CA PRO A 158 22.74 -12.22 -15.09
C PRO A 158 23.36 -10.91 -15.59
N ARG A 159 24.65 -10.86 -15.25
CA ARG A 159 25.74 -9.95 -15.58
C ARG A 159 25.86 -9.62 -17.07
N VAL A 160 26.13 -8.34 -17.35
CA VAL A 160 27.29 -7.82 -18.09
C VAL A 160 27.49 -6.35 -17.74
#